data_AF-A0A7S0ZGL2-F1
#
_entry.id   AF-A0A7S0ZGL2-F1
#
_cell.length_a   1.000
_cell.length_b   1.000
_cell.length_c   1.000
_cell.angle_alpha   90.00
_cell.angle_beta   90.00
_cell.angle_gamma   90.00
#
_symmetry.space_group_name_H-M   'P 1'
#
loop_
_entity.id
_entity.type
_entity.pdbx_description
1 polymer ?
#
loop_
_entity_poly.entity_id
_entity_poly.type
_entity_poly.pdbx_seq_one_letter_code
_entity_poly.pdbx_strand_id
1 'polypeptide(L)'
;MTTIDRLGISGVRSFSPHNEVVVKFLTPLTIILGANGSGKTTVIECIKMSLTGEVPPMTGKGGGFVHDPNIQGDSETRAKIRLEFIDLSGTRLLVSRKFQLTNKSNRRQEFKTIEQSVQYVDKRTKTKVMVSSRCADVNKTIPELMGVSKAVLENVIFVHQDESH
;
A
#
# COMPACT_ATOMS: atom_id res chain seq x y z
N MET A 1 -6.72 -20.14 5.72
CA MET A 1 -7.31 -18.81 5.96
C MET A 1 -6.32 -17.78 5.49
N THR A 2 -6.75 -16.84 4.67
CA THR A 2 -5.90 -15.72 4.24
C THR A 2 -5.68 -14.76 5.40
N THR A 3 -4.44 -14.34 5.66
CA THR A 3 -4.10 -13.45 6.79
C THR A 3 -3.06 -12.43 6.40
N ILE A 4 -3.21 -11.18 6.86
CA ILE A 4 -2.19 -10.14 6.73
C ILE A 4 -1.18 -10.32 7.88
N ASP A 5 0.13 -10.26 7.60
CA ASP A 5 1.21 -10.47 8.59
C ASP A 5 1.89 -9.14 8.94
N ARG A 6 2.41 -8.43 7.94
CA ARG A 6 3.18 -7.19 8.14
C ARG A 6 2.91 -6.15 7.07
N LEU A 7 2.94 -4.88 7.47
CA LEU A 7 2.89 -3.72 6.58
C LEU A 7 4.08 -2.81 6.85
N GLY A 8 4.92 -2.58 5.85
CA GLY A 8 5.96 -1.55 5.83
C GLY A 8 5.49 -0.32 5.07
N ILE A 9 5.68 0.86 5.64
CA ILE A 9 5.27 2.15 5.05
C ILE A 9 6.45 3.14 5.13
N SER A 10 6.79 3.79 4.02
CA SER A 10 7.68 4.96 4.00
C SER A 10 7.22 5.96 2.95
N GLY A 11 7.39 7.26 3.24
CA GLY A 11 7.11 8.34 2.29
C GLY A 11 5.64 8.50 1.91
N VAL A 12 4.70 8.04 2.74
CA VAL A 12 3.26 8.16 2.53
C VAL A 12 2.68 9.12 3.56
N ARG A 13 2.01 10.20 3.12
CA ARG A 13 1.45 11.25 3.99
C ARG A 13 2.40 11.66 5.12
N SER A 14 2.07 11.41 6.39
CA SER A 14 2.91 11.78 7.55
C SER A 14 4.07 10.81 7.82
N PHE A 15 4.14 9.66 7.14
CA PHE A 15 5.25 8.72 7.27
C PHE A 15 6.48 9.26 6.53
N SER A 16 7.59 9.37 7.27
CA SER A 16 8.88 9.84 6.73
C SER A 16 9.32 8.99 5.52
N PRO A 17 9.91 9.61 4.48
CA PRO A 17 10.50 8.87 3.37
C PRO A 17 11.83 8.19 3.72
N HIS A 18 12.49 8.59 4.81
CA HIS A 18 13.80 8.08 5.19
C HIS A 18 13.75 6.86 6.12
N ASN A 19 12.67 6.74 6.90
CA ASN A 19 12.50 5.68 7.88
C ASN A 19 11.23 4.89 7.59
N GLU A 20 11.38 3.60 7.32
CA GLU A 20 10.24 2.70 7.14
C GLU A 20 9.64 2.30 8.49
N VAL A 21 8.35 2.57 8.64
CA VAL A 21 7.57 2.09 9.79
C VAL A 21 6.98 0.74 9.45
N VAL A 22 7.15 -0.23 10.35
CA VAL A 22 6.61 -1.58 10.19
C VAL A 22 5.53 -1.84 11.23
N VAL A 23 4.33 -2.17 10.75
CA VAL A 23 3.20 -2.64 11.55
C VAL A 23 3.10 -4.16 11.41
N LYS A 24 3.09 -4.87 12.54
CA LYS A 24 2.84 -6.32 12.58
C LYS A 24 1.39 -6.55 13.02
N PHE A 25 0.64 -7.32 12.25
CA PHE A 25 -0.73 -7.67 12.58
C PHE A 25 -0.75 -8.94 13.43
N LEU A 26 -1.56 -8.89 14.48
CA LEU A 26 -1.79 -9.98 15.41
C LEU A 26 -3.15 -10.61 15.15
N THR A 27 -3.23 -11.92 15.37
CA THR A 27 -4.46 -12.71 15.30
C THR A 27 -4.90 -13.07 16.72
N PRO A 28 -6.19 -12.92 17.08
CA PRO A 28 -7.30 -12.52 16.21
C PRO A 28 -7.51 -10.99 16.11
N LEU A 29 -6.84 -10.19 16.94
CA LEU A 29 -7.10 -8.75 17.07
C LEU A 29 -5.82 -7.93 17.05
N THR A 30 -5.81 -6.87 16.23
CA THR A 30 -4.79 -5.82 16.23
C THR A 30 -5.46 -4.49 16.58
N ILE A 31 -4.94 -3.77 17.57
CA ILE A 31 -5.46 -2.46 17.98
C ILE A 31 -4.47 -1.38 17.57
N ILE A 32 -4.90 -0.40 16.79
CA ILE A 32 -4.10 0.76 16.36
C ILE A 32 -4.64 2.01 17.05
N LEU A 33 -3.92 2.51 18.05
CA LEU A 33 -4.26 3.71 18.84
C LEU A 33 -3.27 4.84 18.57
N GLY A 34 -3.72 6.08 18.76
CA GLY A 34 -2.90 7.27 18.58
C GLY A 34 -3.75 8.53 18.50
N ALA A 35 -3.10 9.69 18.68
CA ALA A 35 -3.76 11.00 18.59
C ALA A 35 -4.32 11.29 17.19
N ASN A 36 -5.14 12.33 17.07
CA ASN A 36 -5.59 12.81 15.76
C ASN A 36 -4.39 13.25 14.92
N GLY A 37 -4.41 12.91 13.63
CA GLY A 37 -3.27 13.16 12.74
C GLY A 37 -2.09 12.18 12.85
N SER A 38 -2.15 11.18 13.74
CA SER A 38 -1.04 10.21 13.92
C SER A 38 -0.87 9.18 12.79
N GLY A 39 -1.66 9.27 11.71
CA GLY A 39 -1.57 8.35 10.56
C GLY A 39 -2.33 7.03 10.69
N LYS A 40 -3.26 6.89 11.66
CA LYS A 40 -4.08 5.66 11.81
C LYS A 40 -4.85 5.31 10.54
N THR A 41 -5.58 6.28 9.98
CA THR A 41 -6.31 6.13 8.72
C THR A 41 -5.36 5.78 7.57
N THR A 42 -4.17 6.38 7.55
CA THR A 42 -3.14 6.11 6.55
C THR A 42 -2.64 4.67 6.56
N VAL A 43 -2.58 4.03 7.72
CA VAL A 43 -2.26 2.59 7.80
C VAL A 43 -3.30 1.77 7.02
N ILE A 44 -4.59 2.07 7.21
CA ILE A 44 -5.68 1.36 6.51
C ILE A 44 -5.67 1.68 5.01
N GLU A 45 -5.46 2.94 4.64
CA GLU A 45 -5.28 3.37 3.25
C GLU A 45 -4.12 2.62 2.56
N CYS A 46 -2.99 2.42 3.25
CA CYS A 46 -1.86 1.67 2.72
C CYS A 46 -2.18 0.20 2.47
N ILE A 47 -3.01 -0.42 3.33
CA ILE A 47 -3.49 -1.80 3.12
C ILE A 47 -4.40 -1.83 1.87
N LYS A 48 -5.38 -0.94 1.78
CA LYS A 48 -6.28 -0.83 0.61
C LYS A 48 -5.47 -0.63 -0.68
N MET A 49 -4.57 0.35 -0.72
CA MET A 49 -3.70 0.63 -1.88
C MET A 49 -2.83 -0.58 -2.26
N SER A 50 -2.34 -1.34 -1.28
CA SER A 50 -1.56 -2.55 -1.56
C SER A 50 -2.40 -3.59 -2.28
N LEU A 51 -3.61 -3.84 -1.77
CA LEU A 51 -4.46 -4.93 -2.21
C LEU A 51 -5.24 -4.62 -3.49
N THR A 52 -5.64 -3.38 -3.71
CA THR A 52 -6.56 -3.01 -4.80
C THR A 52 -5.92 -2.06 -5.82
N GLY A 53 -4.85 -1.36 -5.43
CA GLY A 53 -4.19 -0.35 -6.23
C GLY A 53 -5.00 0.96 -6.37
N GLU A 54 -6.06 1.13 -5.59
CA GLU A 54 -6.82 2.37 -5.55
C GLU A 54 -6.19 3.36 -4.58
N VAL A 55 -5.93 4.57 -5.09
CA VAL A 55 -5.49 5.68 -4.26
C VAL A 55 -6.65 6.16 -3.38
N PRO A 56 -6.39 6.57 -2.13
CA PRO A 56 -7.43 7.10 -1.26
C PRO A 56 -8.14 8.32 -1.85
N PRO A 57 -9.40 8.60 -1.42
CA PRO A 57 -10.10 9.80 -1.81
C PRO A 57 -9.34 11.06 -1.36
N MET A 58 -9.67 12.20 -1.97
CA MET A 58 -9.06 13.51 -1.67
C MET A 58 -7.53 13.59 -1.91
N THR A 59 -6.94 12.68 -2.68
CA THR A 59 -5.49 12.70 -2.99
C THR A 59 -5.14 13.45 -4.29
N GLY A 60 -6.14 14.07 -4.95
CA GLY A 60 -5.98 14.71 -6.25
C GLY A 60 -5.57 13.69 -7.32
N LYS A 61 -4.52 13.96 -8.10
CA LYS A 61 -3.94 13.00 -9.05
C LYS A 61 -2.99 11.99 -8.38
N GLY A 62 -3.29 11.58 -7.14
CA GLY A 62 -2.45 10.70 -6.30
C GLY A 62 -1.34 11.42 -5.53
N GLY A 63 -1.07 12.69 -5.82
CA GLY A 63 -0.01 13.47 -5.16
C GLY A 63 -0.19 13.61 -3.65
N GLY A 64 -1.43 13.82 -3.18
CA GLY A 64 -1.72 13.97 -1.74
C GLY A 64 -1.54 12.70 -0.90
N PHE A 65 -1.26 11.55 -1.55
CA PHE A 65 -0.94 10.31 -0.87
C PHE A 65 0.55 10.18 -0.56
N VAL A 66 1.42 10.73 -1.40
CA VAL A 66 2.88 10.74 -1.17
C VAL A 66 3.22 11.88 -0.22
N HIS A 67 4.18 11.65 0.67
CA HIS A 67 4.71 12.69 1.54
C HIS A 67 5.22 13.87 0.69
N ASP A 68 4.80 15.10 1.02
CA ASP A 68 5.08 16.26 0.19
C ASP A 68 6.59 16.63 0.28
N PRO A 69 7.34 16.61 -0.84
CA PRO A 69 8.75 16.96 -0.86
C PRO A 69 9.04 18.37 -0.35
N ASN A 70 8.08 19.29 -0.44
CA ASN A 70 8.25 20.67 0.05
C ASN A 70 8.42 20.74 1.59
N ILE A 71 7.91 19.76 2.34
CA ILE A 71 8.00 19.75 3.82
C ILE A 71 9.46 19.65 4.27
N GLN A 72 10.29 18.93 3.51
CA GLN A 72 11.71 18.70 3.82
C GLN A 72 12.64 19.52 2.92
N GLY A 73 12.09 20.29 1.97
CA GLY A 73 12.89 21.06 1.00
C GLY A 73 13.52 20.21 -0.11
N ASP A 74 13.01 18.99 -0.31
CA ASP A 74 13.50 18.07 -1.34
C ASP A 74 12.91 18.39 -2.73
N SER A 75 13.59 17.93 -3.77
CA SER A 75 13.08 18.01 -5.16
C SER A 75 12.13 16.87 -5.50
N GLU A 76 12.25 15.73 -4.81
CA GLU A 76 11.36 14.58 -4.96
C GLU A 76 11.20 13.80 -3.65
N THR A 77 10.10 13.08 -3.54
CA THR A 77 9.86 12.11 -2.46
C THR A 77 9.45 10.77 -3.05
N ARG A 78 10.02 9.69 -2.53
CA ARG A 78 9.68 8.32 -2.92
C ARG A 78 8.88 7.65 -1.81
N ALA A 79 7.70 7.18 -2.17
CA ALA A 79 6.85 6.40 -1.29
C ALA A 79 7.02 4.91 -1.57
N LYS A 80 6.93 4.10 -0.51
CA LYS A 80 6.98 2.64 -0.59
C LYS A 80 6.00 2.04 0.40
N ILE A 81 5.22 1.08 -0.09
CA ILE A 81 4.35 0.25 0.72
C ILE A 81 4.71 -1.21 0.47
N ARG A 82 4.91 -1.97 1.54
CA ARG A 82 5.18 -3.41 1.51
C ARG A 82 4.18 -4.16 2.36
N LEU A 83 3.34 -4.97 1.75
CA LEU A 83 2.35 -5.76 2.46
C LEU A 83 2.70 -7.25 2.34
N GLU A 84 2.92 -7.89 3.49
CA GLU A 84 3.06 -9.33 3.61
C GLU A 84 1.71 -9.94 3.99
N PHE A 85 1.25 -10.92 3.23
CA PHE A 85 0.09 -11.73 3.58
C PHE A 85 0.33 -13.21 3.25
N ILE A 86 -0.45 -14.08 3.89
CA ILE A 86 -0.49 -15.52 3.64
C ILE A 86 -1.79 -15.78 2.88
N ASP A 87 -1.71 -16.43 1.71
CA ASP A 87 -2.88 -16.80 0.92
C ASP A 87 -3.61 -18.05 1.47
N LEU A 88 -4.67 -18.47 0.77
CA LEU A 88 -5.41 -19.70 1.06
C LEU A 88 -4.54 -20.96 0.97
N SER A 89 -3.49 -20.95 0.15
CA SER A 89 -2.59 -22.08 -0.01
C SER A 89 -1.53 -22.15 1.09
N GLY A 90 -1.43 -21.16 1.97
CA GLY A 90 -0.39 -21.05 3.00
C GLY A 90 0.96 -20.59 2.43
N THR A 91 0.96 -19.95 1.26
CA THR A 91 2.12 -19.29 0.65
C THR A 91 2.23 -17.88 1.19
N ARG A 92 3.45 -17.46 1.56
CA ARG A 92 3.74 -16.07 1.93
C ARG A 92 3.97 -15.24 0.68
N LEU A 93 3.25 -14.14 0.55
CA LEU A 93 3.35 -13.19 -0.54
C LEU A 93 3.78 -11.83 -0.01
N LEU A 94 4.62 -11.13 -0.79
CA LEU A 94 5.04 -9.76 -0.56
C LEU A 94 4.55 -8.90 -1.72
N VAL A 95 3.59 -8.03 -1.45
CA VAL A 95 3.16 -6.98 -2.37
C VAL A 95 4.05 -5.76 -2.16
N SER A 96 4.61 -5.21 -3.24
CA SER A 96 5.39 -3.97 -3.22
C SER A 96 4.78 -2.92 -4.14
N ARG A 97 4.50 -1.74 -3.58
CA ARG A 97 3.99 -0.58 -4.31
C ARG A 97 4.96 0.59 -4.07
N LYS A 98 5.51 1.16 -5.14
CA LYS A 98 6.38 2.35 -5.08
C LYS A 98 5.82 3.48 -5.92
N PHE A 99 5.88 4.67 -5.36
CA PHE A 99 5.44 5.90 -6.00
C PHE A 99 6.51 6.98 -5.86
N GLN A 100 6.44 7.99 -6.70
CA GLN A 100 7.31 9.15 -6.67
C GLN A 100 6.48 10.41 -6.87
N LEU A 101 6.74 11.42 -6.06
CA LEU A 101 6.22 12.76 -6.23
C LEU A 101 7.40 13.70 -6.46
N THR A 102 7.40 14.42 -7.57
CA THR A 102 8.49 15.33 -7.94
C THR A 102 7.97 16.76 -8.07
N ASN A 103 8.67 17.70 -7.44
CA ASN A 103 8.45 19.13 -7.61
C ASN A 103 8.94 19.57 -9.00
N LYS A 104 8.03 20.09 -9.82
CA LYS A 104 8.33 20.67 -11.13
C LYS A 104 8.34 22.19 -11.05
N SER A 105 8.81 22.81 -12.13
CA SER A 105 8.66 24.25 -12.35
C SER A 105 7.18 24.68 -12.22
N ASN A 106 6.95 25.96 -11.90
CA ASN A 106 5.63 26.57 -11.74
C ASN A 106 4.79 25.99 -10.58
N ARG A 107 5.42 25.53 -9.50
CA ARG A 107 4.74 24.96 -8.30
C ARG A 107 3.82 23.78 -8.62
N ARG A 108 4.10 23.06 -9.72
CA ARG A 108 3.38 21.84 -10.08
C ARG A 108 4.08 20.63 -9.48
N GLN A 109 3.32 19.65 -9.04
CA GLN A 109 3.86 18.36 -8.61
C GLN A 109 3.45 17.26 -9.59
N GLU A 110 4.39 16.38 -9.93
CA GLU A 110 4.17 15.22 -10.79
C GLU A 110 4.18 13.95 -9.94
N PHE A 111 3.05 13.23 -9.92
CA PHE A 111 2.94 11.92 -9.30
C PHE A 111 3.20 10.81 -10.34
N LYS A 112 4.03 9.83 -9.99
CA LYS A 112 4.38 8.70 -10.83
C LYS A 112 4.35 7.40 -10.06
N THR A 113 3.70 6.38 -10.63
CA THR A 113 3.82 4.99 -10.18
C THR A 113 5.12 4.40 -10.70
N ILE A 114 5.97 3.92 -9.79
CA ILE A 114 7.32 3.41 -10.11
C ILE A 114 7.33 1.90 -10.19
N GLU A 115 6.77 1.22 -9.21
CA GLU A 115 6.76 -0.25 -9.14
C GLU A 115 5.44 -0.73 -8.57
N GLN A 116 4.86 -1.75 -9.20
CA GLN A 116 3.75 -2.53 -8.67
C GLN A 116 4.12 -4.00 -8.88
N SER A 117 4.35 -4.74 -7.80
CA SER A 117 4.83 -6.12 -7.90
C SER A 117 4.28 -7.00 -6.79
N VAL A 118 4.20 -8.29 -7.07
CA VAL A 118 3.91 -9.35 -6.08
C VAL A 118 5.01 -10.39 -6.15
N GLN A 119 5.57 -10.74 -5.00
CA GLN A 119 6.65 -11.72 -4.88
C GLN A 119 6.21 -12.87 -3.98
N TYR A 120 6.52 -14.09 -4.36
CA TYR A 120 6.29 -15.28 -3.54
C TYR A 120 7.30 -16.37 -3.88
N VAL A 121 7.40 -17.38 -3.01
CA VAL A 121 8.22 -18.58 -3.29
C VAL A 121 7.29 -19.66 -3.82
N ASP A 122 7.52 -20.12 -5.04
CA ASP A 122 6.76 -21.21 -5.63
C ASP A 122 7.08 -22.51 -4.88
N LYS A 123 6.04 -23.19 -4.38
CA LYS A 123 6.18 -24.38 -3.54
C LYS A 123 6.76 -25.58 -4.28
N ARG A 124 6.54 -25.66 -5.60
CA ARG A 124 6.96 -26.76 -6.47
C ARG A 124 8.41 -26.56 -6.92
N THR A 125 8.76 -25.38 -7.41
CA THR A 125 10.12 -25.11 -7.93
C THR A 125 11.08 -24.65 -6.85
N LYS A 126 10.58 -24.24 -5.68
CA LYS A 126 11.35 -23.60 -4.59
C LYS A 126 12.07 -22.31 -5.02
N THR A 127 11.67 -21.72 -6.14
CA THR A 127 12.25 -20.48 -6.65
C THR A 127 11.40 -19.28 -6.25
N LYS A 128 12.07 -18.13 -6.09
CA LYS A 128 11.37 -16.84 -5.94
C LYS A 128 10.76 -16.47 -7.29
N VAL A 129 9.46 -16.26 -7.29
CA VAL A 129 8.71 -15.73 -8.42
C VAL A 129 8.37 -14.27 -8.12
N MET A 130 8.68 -13.38 -9.07
CA MET A 130 8.24 -12.00 -9.04
C MET A 130 7.30 -11.79 -10.21
N VAL A 131 6.06 -11.41 -9.91
CA VAL A 131 5.10 -10.95 -10.91
C VAL A 131 5.15 -9.43 -10.90
N SER A 132 5.86 -8.86 -11.87
CA SER A 132 5.84 -7.43 -12.18
C SER A 132 5.21 -7.25 -13.55
N SER A 133 3.91 -6.99 -13.58
CA SER A 133 3.12 -6.81 -14.80
C SER A 133 2.66 -5.35 -14.93
N ARG A 134 1.86 -5.03 -15.95
CA ARG A 134 1.22 -3.71 -16.02
C ARG A 134 0.37 -3.53 -14.75
N CYS A 135 0.23 -2.29 -14.25
CA CYS A 135 -0.51 -2.01 -13.01
C CYS A 135 -1.90 -2.67 -12.97
N ALA A 136 -2.59 -2.75 -14.11
CA ALA A 136 -3.90 -3.38 -14.26
C ALA A 136 -3.90 -4.88 -13.90
N ASP A 137 -2.85 -5.61 -14.27
CA ASP A 137 -2.75 -7.05 -14.04
C ASP A 137 -2.47 -7.33 -12.56
N VAL A 138 -1.61 -6.54 -11.91
CA VAL A 138 -1.30 -6.66 -10.47
C VAL A 138 -2.54 -6.37 -9.62
N ASN A 139 -3.32 -5.35 -9.98
CA ASN A 139 -4.53 -4.95 -9.25
C ASN A 139 -5.64 -6.00 -9.34
N LYS A 140 -5.67 -6.80 -10.41
CA LYS A 140 -6.59 -7.94 -10.54
C LYS A 140 -6.08 -9.18 -9.81
N THR A 141 -4.77 -9.44 -9.90
CA THR A 141 -4.15 -10.66 -9.37
C THR A 141 -4.15 -10.73 -7.84
N ILE A 142 -3.92 -9.61 -7.13
CA ILE A 142 -3.82 -9.63 -5.66
C ILE A 142 -5.13 -10.04 -4.98
N PRO A 143 -6.30 -9.47 -5.33
CA PRO A 143 -7.58 -9.92 -4.76
C PRO A 143 -7.84 -11.42 -5.00
N GLU A 144 -7.54 -11.91 -6.21
CA GLU A 144 -7.66 -13.34 -6.55
C GLU A 144 -6.77 -14.21 -5.65
N LEU A 145 -5.53 -13.82 -5.40
CA LEU A 145 -4.61 -14.52 -4.50
C LEU A 145 -5.07 -14.46 -3.04
N MET A 146 -5.75 -13.39 -2.62
CA MET A 146 -6.36 -13.33 -1.29
C MET A 146 -7.62 -14.20 -1.16
N GLY A 147 -8.22 -14.60 -2.29
CA GLY A 147 -9.50 -15.31 -2.33
C GLY A 147 -10.68 -14.42 -2.00
N VAL A 148 -10.56 -13.10 -2.21
CA VAL A 148 -11.59 -12.11 -1.89
C VAL A 148 -11.77 -11.19 -3.10
N SER A 149 -13.02 -10.82 -3.43
CA SER A 149 -13.24 -9.89 -4.55
C SER A 149 -12.71 -8.50 -4.22
N LYS A 150 -12.27 -7.77 -5.24
CA LYS A 150 -11.85 -6.36 -5.11
C LYS A 150 -12.93 -5.52 -4.40
N ALA A 151 -14.18 -5.69 -4.79
CA ALA A 151 -15.31 -4.96 -4.19
C ALA A 151 -15.49 -5.24 -2.68
N VAL A 152 -15.22 -6.46 -2.21
CA VAL A 152 -15.27 -6.78 -0.77
C VAL A 152 -14.11 -6.15 -0.02
N LEU A 153 -12.91 -6.15 -0.61
CA LEU A 153 -11.76 -5.44 -0.02
C LEU A 153 -12.04 -3.95 0.13
N GLU A 154 -12.73 -3.32 -0.83
CA GLU A 154 -12.96 -1.88 -0.86
C GLU A 154 -14.16 -1.41 -0.06
N ASN A 155 -15.28 -2.12 -0.18
CA ASN A 155 -16.57 -1.66 0.31
C ASN A 155 -17.04 -2.41 1.57
N VAL A 156 -16.25 -3.38 2.06
CA VAL A 156 -16.60 -4.16 3.26
C VAL A 156 -15.44 -4.22 4.25
N ILE A 157 -14.24 -4.58 3.81
CA ILE A 157 -13.10 -4.82 4.70
C ILE A 157 -12.32 -3.52 4.99
N PHE A 158 -11.99 -2.75 3.95
CA PHE A 158 -11.20 -1.52 4.05
C PHE A 158 -11.97 -0.31 3.52
N VAL A 159 -13.20 -0.13 4.03
CA VAL A 159 -14.04 1.04 3.74
C VAL A 159 -13.32 2.31 4.21
N HIS A 160 -13.31 3.34 3.36
CA HIS A 160 -12.72 4.60 3.76
C HIS A 160 -13.58 5.26 4.85
N GLN A 161 -12.95 5.95 5.80
CA GLN A 161 -13.67 6.59 6.91
C GLN A 161 -14.76 7.55 6.42
N ASP A 162 -14.48 8.29 5.35
CA ASP A 162 -15.43 9.25 4.74
C ASP A 162 -16.56 8.57 3.94
N GLU A 163 -16.49 7.27 3.70
CA GLU A 163 -17.47 6.47 2.94
C GLU A 163 -18.41 5.66 3.86
N SER A 164 -18.21 5.71 5.18
CA SER A 164 -18.94 4.88 6.16
C SER A 164 -20.29 5.47 6.62
N HIS A 165 -20.91 6.33 5.81
CA HIS A 165 -22.17 7.02 6.13
C HIS A 165 -23.41 6.30 5.63
#